data_AF-A0A972VHA8-F1
#
_entry.id   AF-A0A972VHA8-F1
#
_cell.length_a   1.000
_cell.length_b   1.000
_cell.length_c   1.000
_cell.angle_alpha   90.00
_cell.angle_beta   90.00
_cell.angle_gamma   90.00
#
_symmetry.space_group_name_H-M   'P 1'
#
loop_
_entity.id
_entity.type
_entity.pdbx_description
1 polymer ?
#
loop_
_entity_poly.entity_id
_entity_poly.type
_entity_poly.pdbx_seq_one_letter_code
_entity_poly.pdbx_strand_id
1 'polypeptide(L)'
;MFCGGRHAGYGSLNPHGRFVQLYINDTYWGQYHLRERVDDNFLASYLKGGTDDYFNAKGNDNVGGGFVPGTPDPVNRDTWETIRSLRGFYQGLRAYVDVPNLIDFMLLWFYGNCESEYRSAGPVHPGDSFETGFKFWSADSDGFLRNSAMGSNRTSIKGPADIFGSLVSEKDPEFMTLLAERIGLHLTPGGALSPEKNTLRLQTRMAEIQDSLIAECARWGYRTPDNWVSAANQIYSNLFQNRTDQLMGYVRQKGWYVIPDPPQYNRNGGQVSNGFSLTLSASAGAIYYTLNGSDPRLSDGTVSPDAMRYTPSESTETLISGGSRWRYWDRGSAPSGDWTGLGHNDSAWSTGVAQLGYGDGGEATVISYGPNAQGKYSANYFRQAFTVTDLASIEGLAVRLVRDDGAVVYLNGKELLRSNMPAGNVTYSTNALSAVGGADESHWHEFSTSPQWLVSGSNVMSVEVHQISGSSSDISFDLAVEARKSQVENAIVLTQNTVVKSRVHENGLWSALNEVSFAVGP
;
A
#
# COMPACT_ATOMS: atom_id res chain seq x y z
N MET A 1 -6.20 -12.85 -18.05
CA MET A 1 -7.50 -12.13 -17.85
C MET A 1 -7.34 -10.81 -17.07
N PHE A 2 -6.12 -10.45 -16.61
CA PHE A 2 -5.78 -9.14 -16.02
C PHE A 2 -5.28 -8.09 -17.02
N CYS A 3 -5.11 -8.46 -18.29
CA CYS A 3 -4.44 -7.64 -19.30
C CYS A 3 -5.40 -6.97 -20.31
N GLY A 4 -6.71 -7.18 -20.24
CA GLY A 4 -7.65 -6.65 -21.25
C GLY A 4 -8.56 -5.58 -20.66
N GLY A 5 -8.13 -4.33 -20.62
CA GLY A 5 -8.98 -3.21 -20.22
C GLY A 5 -8.30 -1.87 -20.42
N ARG A 6 -8.90 -1.03 -21.27
CA ARG A 6 -8.49 0.35 -21.58
C ARG A 6 -8.07 1.11 -20.31
N HIS A 7 -6.78 1.33 -20.14
CA HIS A 7 -6.24 2.51 -19.47
C HIS A 7 -5.24 3.10 -20.46
N ALA A 8 -5.78 3.93 -21.36
CA ALA A 8 -5.00 4.81 -22.20
C ALA A 8 -4.33 5.84 -21.28
N GLY A 9 -3.01 5.76 -21.21
CA GLY A 9 -2.15 6.61 -20.39
C GLY A 9 -0.69 6.17 -20.55
N TYR A 10 -0.44 4.85 -20.51
CA TYR A 10 0.88 4.24 -20.75
C TYR A 10 0.76 2.84 -21.41
N GLY A 11 -0.23 2.68 -22.29
CA GLY A 11 -0.82 1.38 -22.66
C GLY A 11 0.14 0.41 -23.37
N SER A 12 0.51 -0.66 -22.66
CA SER A 12 1.01 -1.89 -23.29
C SER A 12 -0.05 -2.43 -24.26
N LEU A 13 0.38 -2.81 -25.48
CA LEU A 13 -0.48 -3.50 -26.44
C LEU A 13 -0.93 -4.83 -25.83
N ASN A 14 -2.23 -5.05 -25.68
CA ASN A 14 -2.80 -6.23 -25.04
C ASN A 14 -3.94 -6.82 -25.88
N PRO A 15 -4.15 -8.15 -25.85
CA PRO A 15 -5.25 -8.76 -26.57
C PRO A 15 -6.59 -8.27 -26.08
N HIS A 16 -7.48 -7.99 -27.03
CA HIS A 16 -8.89 -7.82 -26.75
C HIS A 16 -9.56 -9.17 -26.54
N GLY A 17 -10.62 -9.13 -25.74
CA GLY A 17 -11.50 -10.26 -25.54
C GLY A 17 -12.86 -9.80 -25.06
N ARG A 18 -13.85 -10.66 -25.22
CA ARG A 18 -15.22 -10.47 -24.77
C ARG A 18 -15.84 -11.81 -24.39
N PHE A 19 -16.73 -11.78 -23.42
CA PHE A 19 -17.53 -12.95 -23.12
C PHE A 19 -18.63 -13.14 -24.17
N VAL A 20 -18.84 -14.39 -24.58
CA VAL A 20 -19.82 -14.79 -25.60
C VAL A 20 -20.59 -16.01 -25.12
N GLN A 21 -21.81 -16.17 -25.60
CA GLN A 21 -22.63 -17.35 -25.39
C GLN A 21 -22.54 -18.26 -26.63
N LEU A 22 -22.07 -19.49 -26.46
CA LEU A 22 -21.88 -20.42 -27.58
C LEU A 22 -23.13 -21.29 -27.78
N TYR A 23 -23.57 -21.38 -29.03
CA TYR A 23 -24.61 -22.30 -29.46
C TYR A 23 -24.06 -23.17 -30.60
N ILE A 24 -24.28 -24.49 -30.52
CA ILE A 24 -23.93 -25.44 -31.59
C ILE A 24 -25.21 -26.22 -31.91
N ASN A 25 -25.70 -26.12 -33.15
CA ASN A 25 -26.95 -26.73 -33.61
C ASN A 25 -28.12 -26.44 -32.64
N ASP A 26 -28.38 -25.15 -32.39
CA ASP A 26 -29.41 -24.62 -31.48
C ASP A 26 -29.29 -25.05 -30.00
N THR A 27 -28.23 -25.77 -29.65
CA THR A 27 -27.95 -26.20 -28.27
C THR A 27 -27.01 -25.22 -27.60
N TYR A 28 -27.34 -24.75 -26.40
CA TYR A 28 -26.43 -23.91 -25.60
C TYR A 28 -25.25 -24.71 -25.04
N TRP A 29 -24.04 -24.23 -25.29
CA TRP A 29 -22.76 -24.84 -24.88
C TRP A 29 -22.02 -24.05 -23.80
N GLY A 30 -22.61 -22.98 -23.28
CA GLY A 30 -22.03 -22.24 -22.17
C GLY A 30 -21.43 -20.89 -22.58
N GLN A 31 -20.89 -20.24 -21.57
CA GLN A 31 -20.19 -18.98 -21.67
C GLN A 31 -18.71 -19.22 -21.99
N TYR A 32 -18.19 -18.48 -22.97
CA TYR A 32 -16.79 -18.53 -23.37
C TYR A 32 -16.17 -17.13 -23.37
N HIS A 33 -14.86 -17.07 -23.13
CA HIS A 33 -14.09 -15.86 -23.38
C HIS A 33 -13.48 -15.93 -24.78
N LEU A 34 -14.12 -15.24 -25.75
CA LEU A 34 -13.57 -15.07 -27.08
C LEU A 34 -12.44 -14.05 -27.01
N ARG A 35 -11.24 -14.46 -27.40
CA ARG A 35 -10.02 -13.64 -27.29
C ARG A 35 -9.25 -13.64 -28.59
N GLU A 36 -8.55 -12.54 -28.81
CA GLU A 36 -7.50 -12.47 -29.83
C GLU A 36 -6.36 -13.44 -29.48
N ARG A 37 -5.79 -14.04 -30.52
CA ARG A 37 -4.62 -14.89 -30.39
C ARG A 37 -3.39 -14.00 -30.39
N VAL A 38 -2.58 -14.10 -29.34
CA VAL A 38 -1.42 -13.23 -29.11
C VAL A 38 -0.18 -13.83 -29.79
N ASP A 39 0.00 -13.51 -31.06
CA ASP A 39 1.14 -13.94 -31.87
C ASP A 39 1.55 -12.83 -32.87
N ASP A 40 2.34 -13.20 -33.88
CA ASP A 40 2.76 -12.35 -34.99
C ASP A 40 1.59 -11.73 -35.77
N ASN A 41 0.48 -12.45 -35.95
CA ASN A 41 -0.72 -11.94 -36.62
C ASN A 41 -1.37 -10.81 -35.81
N PHE A 42 -1.37 -10.95 -34.49
CA PHE A 42 -1.81 -9.88 -33.61
C PHE A 42 -0.91 -8.65 -33.76
N LEU A 43 0.42 -8.80 -33.74
CA LEU A 43 1.29 -7.65 -33.96
C LEU A 43 1.06 -7.00 -35.33
N ALA A 44 1.00 -7.78 -36.41
CA ALA A 44 0.74 -7.26 -37.76
C ALA A 44 -0.63 -6.55 -37.90
N SER A 45 -1.61 -6.90 -37.06
CA SER A 45 -2.94 -6.26 -37.08
C SER A 45 -2.97 -4.91 -36.34
N TYR A 46 -2.07 -4.72 -35.37
CA TYR A 46 -2.04 -3.53 -34.50
C TYR A 46 -0.85 -2.60 -34.76
N LEU A 47 0.19 -3.12 -35.38
CA LEU A 47 1.41 -2.40 -35.79
C LEU A 47 1.49 -2.38 -37.32
N LYS A 48 2.51 -1.70 -37.87
CA LYS A 48 2.73 -1.64 -39.32
C LYS A 48 3.28 -2.98 -39.83
N GLY A 49 3.33 -3.19 -41.15
CA GLY A 49 3.98 -4.38 -41.73
C GLY A 49 3.06 -5.60 -41.89
N GLY A 50 3.65 -6.72 -42.31
CA GLY A 50 3.01 -8.02 -42.48
C GLY A 50 3.44 -9.03 -41.40
N THR A 51 2.85 -10.22 -41.41
CA THR A 51 3.19 -11.29 -40.45
C THR A 51 4.66 -11.70 -40.50
N ASP A 52 5.27 -11.65 -41.69
CA ASP A 52 6.66 -12.05 -41.90
C ASP A 52 7.68 -11.05 -41.31
N ASP A 53 7.22 -9.84 -40.95
CA ASP A 53 8.02 -8.82 -40.25
C ASP A 53 8.13 -9.11 -38.74
N TYR A 54 7.38 -10.10 -38.24
CA TYR A 54 7.31 -10.46 -36.84
C TYR A 54 7.74 -11.90 -36.58
N PHE A 55 8.25 -12.14 -35.38
CA PHE A 55 8.53 -13.46 -34.85
C PHE A 55 7.82 -13.65 -33.52
N ASN A 56 7.17 -14.80 -33.34
CA ASN A 56 6.56 -15.18 -32.07
C ASN A 56 7.41 -16.25 -31.35
N ALA A 57 7.63 -16.04 -30.06
CA ALA A 57 8.22 -17.02 -29.16
C ALA A 57 7.21 -17.32 -28.04
N LYS A 58 7.16 -18.57 -27.60
CA LYS A 58 6.25 -18.98 -26.53
C LYS A 58 6.91 -20.04 -25.68
N GLY A 59 6.50 -20.08 -24.42
CA GLY A 59 6.96 -21.09 -23.49
C GLY A 59 5.85 -21.45 -22.51
N ASN A 60 5.84 -22.72 -22.14
CA ASN A 60 4.99 -23.27 -21.11
C ASN A 60 5.90 -23.70 -19.93
N ASP A 61 5.39 -23.62 -18.70
CA ASP A 61 6.08 -24.09 -17.49
C ASP A 61 7.51 -23.54 -17.28
N ASN A 62 7.72 -22.23 -17.43
CA ASN A 62 8.88 -21.52 -16.88
C ASN A 62 10.28 -22.16 -17.08
N VAL A 63 10.64 -22.54 -18.30
CA VAL A 63 11.88 -23.27 -18.62
C VAL A 63 13.17 -22.43 -18.60
N GLY A 64 13.47 -21.73 -17.50
CA GLY A 64 14.77 -21.09 -17.28
C GLY A 64 15.33 -20.33 -18.48
N GLY A 65 16.62 -20.52 -18.80
CA GLY A 65 17.26 -19.93 -20.00
C GLY A 65 17.09 -20.76 -21.28
N GLY A 66 16.37 -21.88 -21.23
CA GLY A 66 16.20 -22.81 -22.34
C GLY A 66 15.11 -22.36 -23.31
N PHE A 67 15.28 -22.68 -24.59
CA PHE A 67 14.24 -22.54 -25.60
C PHE A 67 14.24 -23.82 -26.44
N VAL A 68 13.07 -24.44 -26.58
CA VAL A 68 12.90 -25.63 -27.40
C VAL A 68 12.28 -25.19 -28.74
N PRO A 69 13.01 -25.27 -29.86
CA PRO A 69 12.48 -24.90 -31.16
C PRO A 69 11.28 -25.78 -31.55
N GLY A 70 10.34 -25.20 -32.30
CA GLY A 70 9.28 -25.97 -32.95
C GLY A 70 9.82 -26.93 -34.01
N THR A 71 8.99 -27.87 -34.45
CA THR A 71 9.26 -28.70 -35.63
C THR A 71 8.16 -28.46 -36.67
N PRO A 72 8.49 -28.00 -37.90
CA PRO A 72 9.83 -27.62 -38.38
C PRO A 72 10.42 -26.41 -37.64
N ASP A 73 11.73 -26.17 -37.79
CA ASP A 73 12.42 -25.05 -37.16
C ASP A 73 11.74 -23.72 -37.54
N PRO A 74 11.36 -22.86 -36.58
CA PRO A 74 10.67 -21.62 -36.89
C PRO A 74 11.51 -20.69 -37.76
N VAL A 75 10.88 -20.12 -38.79
CA VAL A 75 11.48 -19.03 -39.59
C VAL A 75 11.77 -17.85 -38.66
N ASN A 76 12.88 -17.14 -38.89
CA ASN A 76 13.31 -15.98 -38.10
C ASN A 76 13.66 -16.27 -36.62
N ARG A 77 13.91 -17.53 -36.24
CA ARG A 77 14.35 -17.91 -34.88
C ARG A 77 15.62 -17.18 -34.43
N ASP A 78 16.50 -16.81 -35.35
CA ASP A 78 17.79 -16.17 -35.06
C ASP A 78 17.64 -14.85 -34.28
N THR A 79 16.53 -14.13 -34.47
CA THR A 79 16.21 -12.92 -33.69
C THR A 79 16.03 -13.25 -32.21
N TRP A 80 15.34 -14.34 -31.89
CA TRP A 80 15.16 -14.79 -30.51
C TRP A 80 16.46 -15.28 -29.90
N GLU A 81 17.30 -15.99 -30.66
CA GLU A 81 18.63 -16.39 -30.20
C GLU A 81 19.54 -15.18 -29.94
N THR A 82 19.41 -14.13 -30.74
CA THR A 82 20.11 -12.85 -30.52
C THR A 82 19.67 -12.22 -29.19
N ILE A 83 18.36 -12.12 -28.93
CA ILE A 83 17.80 -11.64 -27.65
C ILE A 83 18.35 -12.46 -26.48
N ARG A 84 18.34 -13.79 -26.61
CA ARG A 84 18.88 -14.69 -25.58
C ARG A 84 20.34 -14.39 -25.33
N SER A 85 21.17 -14.21 -26.36
CA SER A 85 22.60 -13.91 -26.20
C SER A 85 22.86 -12.57 -25.49
N LEU A 86 21.96 -11.58 -25.66
CA LEU A 86 22.07 -10.23 -25.10
C LEU A 86 21.45 -10.08 -23.70
N ARG A 87 20.85 -11.12 -23.13
CA ARG A 87 20.05 -11.04 -21.89
C ARG A 87 20.75 -10.41 -20.67
N GLY A 88 22.08 -10.44 -20.62
CA GLY A 88 22.90 -9.82 -19.56
C GLY A 88 23.63 -8.55 -20.02
N PHE A 89 23.16 -7.91 -21.09
CA PHE A 89 23.69 -6.67 -21.62
C PHE A 89 22.56 -5.71 -22.02
N TYR A 90 22.06 -4.93 -21.07
CA TYR A 90 20.90 -4.04 -21.21
C TYR A 90 21.02 -3.09 -22.42
N GLN A 91 22.18 -2.46 -22.59
CA GLN A 91 22.41 -1.48 -23.65
C GLN A 91 22.25 -2.07 -25.06
N GLY A 92 22.62 -3.34 -25.25
CA GLY A 92 22.39 -4.06 -26.51
C GLY A 92 20.98 -4.63 -26.62
N LEU A 93 20.42 -5.13 -25.51
CA LEU A 93 19.12 -5.79 -25.48
C LEU A 93 17.95 -4.83 -25.79
N ARG A 94 18.02 -3.57 -25.32
CA ARG A 94 16.92 -2.61 -25.41
C ARG A 94 16.48 -2.25 -26.83
N ALA A 95 17.28 -2.58 -27.84
CA ALA A 95 16.89 -2.45 -29.25
C ALA A 95 15.93 -3.56 -29.70
N TYR A 96 15.98 -4.73 -29.06
CA TYR A 96 15.21 -5.92 -29.43
C TYR A 96 14.00 -6.16 -28.54
N VAL A 97 14.01 -5.66 -27.30
CA VAL A 97 12.97 -5.93 -26.29
C VAL A 97 12.36 -4.62 -25.83
N ASP A 98 11.03 -4.58 -25.74
CA ASP A 98 10.33 -3.53 -25.00
C ASP A 98 10.52 -3.76 -23.49
N VAL A 99 11.60 -3.20 -22.95
CA VAL A 99 12.00 -3.41 -21.55
C VAL A 99 10.95 -2.92 -20.55
N PRO A 100 10.31 -1.74 -20.72
CA PRO A 100 9.17 -1.35 -19.89
C PRO A 100 8.06 -2.43 -19.86
N ASN A 101 7.68 -2.97 -21.01
CA ASN A 101 6.68 -4.04 -21.08
C ASN A 101 7.15 -5.33 -20.41
N LEU A 102 8.41 -5.72 -20.58
CA LEU A 102 9.01 -6.86 -19.88
C LEU A 102 8.89 -6.70 -18.36
N ILE A 103 9.22 -5.52 -17.82
CA ILE A 103 9.17 -5.27 -16.37
C ILE A 103 7.72 -5.35 -15.88
N ASP A 104 6.77 -4.70 -16.54
CA ASP A 104 5.34 -4.78 -16.17
C ASP A 104 4.83 -6.21 -16.14
N PHE A 105 5.19 -6.96 -17.17
CA PHE A 105 4.85 -8.35 -17.31
C PHE A 105 5.42 -9.20 -16.17
N MET A 106 6.68 -8.97 -15.79
CA MET A 106 7.30 -9.67 -14.66
C MET A 106 6.65 -9.29 -13.33
N LEU A 107 6.24 -8.03 -13.13
CA LEU A 107 5.48 -7.63 -11.94
C LEU A 107 4.14 -8.36 -11.85
N LEU A 108 3.41 -8.50 -12.97
CA LEU A 108 2.21 -9.33 -13.04
C LEU A 108 2.52 -10.80 -12.73
N TRP A 109 3.61 -11.34 -13.31
CA TRP A 109 4.05 -12.72 -13.08
C TRP A 109 4.36 -13.01 -11.61
N PHE A 110 4.94 -12.03 -10.90
CA PHE A 110 5.21 -12.13 -9.47
C PHE A 110 3.94 -11.95 -8.62
N TYR A 111 2.98 -11.15 -9.08
CA TYR A 111 1.76 -10.85 -8.35
C TYR A 111 0.84 -12.07 -8.21
N GLY A 112 0.58 -12.80 -9.29
CA GLY A 112 -0.31 -13.97 -9.27
C GLY A 112 0.42 -15.30 -9.02
N ASN A 113 -0.35 -16.39 -8.92
CA ASN A 113 0.19 -17.75 -8.88
C ASN A 113 -0.44 -18.65 -9.95
N CYS A 114 0.07 -18.56 -11.17
CA CYS A 114 -0.33 -19.42 -12.29
C CYS A 114 0.84 -20.25 -12.84
N GLU A 115 0.53 -21.03 -13.86
CA GLU A 115 1.28 -22.06 -14.58
C GLU A 115 2.56 -21.50 -15.24
N SER A 116 2.81 -20.18 -15.12
CA SER A 116 4.06 -19.55 -15.54
C SER A 116 4.32 -19.74 -17.04
N GLU A 117 3.24 -19.66 -17.82
CA GLU A 117 3.30 -19.64 -19.27
C GLU A 117 3.37 -18.22 -19.82
N TYR A 118 4.03 -18.08 -20.97
CA TYR A 118 4.10 -16.81 -21.68
C TYR A 118 3.87 -16.97 -23.18
N ARG A 119 3.37 -15.89 -23.77
CA ARG A 119 3.48 -15.61 -25.20
C ARG A 119 4.32 -14.36 -25.36
N SER A 120 5.12 -14.31 -26.40
CA SER A 120 5.86 -13.12 -26.81
C SER A 120 5.92 -13.02 -28.32
N ALA A 121 6.00 -11.79 -28.80
CA ALA A 121 6.19 -11.51 -30.21
C ALA A 121 6.90 -10.16 -30.35
N GLY A 122 7.66 -10.00 -31.42
CA GLY A 122 8.35 -8.75 -31.74
C GLY A 122 8.87 -8.74 -33.17
N PRO A 123 9.39 -7.60 -33.62
CA PRO A 123 9.92 -7.46 -34.98
C PRO A 123 11.13 -8.36 -35.19
N VAL A 124 11.31 -8.85 -36.42
CA VAL A 124 12.44 -9.71 -36.81
C VAL A 124 13.77 -8.94 -36.74
N HIS A 125 13.78 -7.65 -37.10
CA HIS A 125 14.96 -6.80 -36.96
C HIS A 125 14.70 -5.55 -36.08
N PRO A 126 15.66 -5.14 -35.23
CA PRO A 126 15.58 -3.86 -34.53
C PRO A 126 15.59 -2.70 -35.51
N GLY A 127 14.71 -1.72 -35.31
CA GLY A 127 14.75 -0.47 -36.07
C GLY A 127 14.08 -0.52 -37.44
N ASP A 128 13.56 -1.68 -37.87
CA ASP A 128 12.43 -1.67 -38.80
C ASP A 128 11.34 -0.79 -38.15
N SER A 129 10.68 0.07 -38.92
CA SER A 129 9.85 1.23 -38.50
C SER A 129 8.67 1.00 -37.52
N PHE A 130 8.70 -0.08 -36.76
CA PHE A 130 7.82 -0.52 -35.69
C PHE A 130 8.22 0.12 -34.36
N GLU A 131 7.24 0.66 -33.64
CA GLU A 131 7.47 1.55 -32.50
C GLU A 131 8.09 0.87 -31.26
N THR A 132 8.26 -0.47 -31.21
CA THR A 132 8.79 -1.18 -30.04
C THR A 132 9.37 -2.57 -30.36
N GLY A 133 10.26 -3.10 -29.52
CA GLY A 133 10.78 -4.49 -29.57
C GLY A 133 9.79 -5.57 -29.06
N PHE A 134 10.32 -6.76 -28.74
CA PHE A 134 9.57 -7.90 -28.21
C PHE A 134 8.75 -7.54 -26.98
N LYS A 135 7.49 -7.98 -26.97
CA LYS A 135 6.54 -7.85 -25.88
C LYS A 135 6.17 -9.21 -25.31
N PHE A 136 5.66 -9.20 -24.08
CA PHE A 136 5.37 -10.41 -23.30
C PHE A 136 3.98 -10.36 -22.69
N TRP A 137 3.28 -11.48 -22.72
CA TRP A 137 1.95 -11.66 -22.16
C TRP A 137 1.83 -12.97 -21.41
N SER A 138 1.05 -12.96 -20.33
CA SER A 138 0.79 -14.17 -19.56
C SER A 138 -0.16 -15.06 -20.34
N ALA A 139 0.26 -16.32 -20.52
CA ALA A 139 -0.60 -17.40 -20.97
C ALA A 139 -1.11 -18.21 -19.78
N ASP A 140 -2.14 -19.01 -20.05
CA ASP A 140 -2.77 -19.95 -19.12
C ASP A 140 -2.80 -19.47 -17.66
N SER A 141 -3.59 -18.43 -17.41
CA SER A 141 -3.59 -17.69 -16.15
C SER A 141 -4.87 -17.89 -15.33
N ASP A 142 -5.57 -19.01 -15.50
CA ASP A 142 -6.77 -19.34 -14.73
C ASP A 142 -6.45 -19.56 -13.23
N GLY A 143 -5.20 -19.88 -12.89
CA GLY A 143 -4.70 -19.92 -11.51
C GLY A 143 -4.36 -18.58 -10.86
N PHE A 144 -4.33 -17.47 -11.62
CA PHE A 144 -3.68 -16.22 -11.19
C PHE A 144 -4.18 -15.65 -9.86
N LEU A 145 -5.50 -15.72 -9.60
CA LEU A 145 -6.15 -15.17 -8.41
C LEU A 145 -6.42 -16.19 -7.29
N ARG A 146 -5.83 -17.39 -7.36
CA ARG A 146 -6.01 -18.38 -6.30
C ARG A 146 -5.35 -17.92 -5.00
N ASN A 147 -5.91 -18.32 -3.86
CA ASN A 147 -5.35 -18.04 -2.52
C ASN A 147 -3.88 -18.47 -2.36
N SER A 148 -3.41 -19.43 -3.16
CA SER A 148 -1.99 -19.82 -3.21
C SER A 148 -1.02 -18.67 -3.51
N ALA A 149 -1.49 -17.58 -4.14
CA ALA A 149 -0.67 -16.39 -4.36
C ALA A 149 -0.26 -15.71 -3.03
N MET A 150 -1.08 -15.76 -2.00
CA MET A 150 -0.84 -15.12 -0.70
C MET A 150 0.39 -15.66 0.06
N GLY A 151 0.80 -16.90 -0.24
CA GLY A 151 1.96 -17.54 0.37
C GLY A 151 3.19 -17.62 -0.55
N SER A 152 3.11 -17.07 -1.76
CA SER A 152 4.13 -17.28 -2.79
C SER A 152 5.01 -16.05 -2.98
N ASN A 153 6.30 -16.16 -2.68
CA ASN A 153 7.31 -15.20 -3.13
C ASN A 153 7.92 -15.71 -4.44
N ARG A 154 7.50 -15.09 -5.55
CA ARG A 154 7.90 -15.48 -6.91
C ARG A 154 9.02 -14.61 -7.48
N THR A 155 9.59 -13.68 -6.70
CA THR A 155 10.66 -12.78 -7.15
C THR A 155 12.00 -13.49 -7.41
N SER A 156 12.12 -14.79 -7.09
CA SER A 156 13.25 -15.62 -7.50
C SER A 156 13.13 -16.16 -8.92
N ILE A 157 11.93 -16.08 -9.53
CA ILE A 157 11.69 -16.53 -10.90
C ILE A 157 12.32 -15.52 -11.86
N LYS A 158 13.16 -16.04 -12.77
CA LYS A 158 13.93 -15.27 -13.73
C LYS A 158 13.13 -14.81 -14.95
N GLY A 159 11.97 -15.42 -15.19
CA GLY A 159 11.09 -15.12 -16.31
C GLY A 159 11.53 -15.74 -17.64
N PRO A 160 10.91 -15.34 -18.76
CA PRO A 160 11.20 -15.87 -20.08
C PRO A 160 12.68 -15.75 -20.44
N ALA A 161 13.26 -16.88 -20.84
CA ALA A 161 14.63 -16.98 -21.31
C ALA A 161 15.70 -16.36 -20.37
N ASP A 162 15.41 -16.27 -19.07
CA ASP A 162 16.26 -15.61 -18.07
C ASP A 162 16.57 -14.13 -18.39
N ILE A 163 15.72 -13.46 -19.18
CA ILE A 163 15.98 -12.08 -19.62
C ILE A 163 15.95 -11.14 -18.42
N PHE A 164 14.82 -11.10 -17.71
CA PHE A 164 14.68 -10.23 -16.54
C PHE A 164 15.68 -10.57 -15.44
N GLY A 165 15.87 -11.86 -15.14
CA GLY A 165 16.83 -12.32 -14.14
C GLY A 165 18.27 -11.89 -14.44
N SER A 166 18.67 -11.93 -15.72
CA SER A 166 20.00 -11.50 -16.16
C SER A 166 20.17 -9.99 -16.09
N LEU A 167 19.17 -9.19 -16.49
CA LEU A 167 19.21 -7.73 -16.39
C LEU A 167 19.30 -7.23 -14.94
N VAL A 168 18.53 -7.84 -14.03
CA VAL A 168 18.63 -7.55 -12.58
C VAL A 168 20.01 -7.90 -12.03
N SER A 169 20.63 -8.97 -12.55
CA SER A 169 21.97 -9.39 -12.12
C SER A 169 23.08 -8.49 -12.68
N GLU A 170 22.91 -7.98 -13.90
CA GLU A 170 23.81 -7.03 -14.56
C GLU A 170 23.88 -5.69 -13.80
N LYS A 171 22.74 -5.22 -13.28
CA LYS A 171 22.60 -3.96 -12.53
C LYS A 171 23.02 -2.71 -13.33
N ASP A 172 22.72 -2.68 -14.62
CA ASP A 172 22.85 -1.45 -15.41
C ASP A 172 22.02 -0.32 -14.73
N PRO A 173 22.61 0.87 -14.49
CA PRO A 173 21.92 1.95 -13.77
C PRO A 173 20.62 2.43 -14.43
N GLU A 174 20.54 2.46 -15.76
CA GLU A 174 19.33 2.86 -16.48
C GLU A 174 18.24 1.80 -16.31
N PHE A 175 18.60 0.52 -16.41
CA PHE A 175 17.66 -0.58 -16.17
C PHE A 175 17.13 -0.58 -14.74
N MET A 176 18.01 -0.44 -13.73
CA MET A 176 17.60 -0.45 -12.33
C MET A 176 16.74 0.76 -11.96
N THR A 177 17.02 1.92 -12.55
CA THR A 177 16.17 3.12 -12.42
C THR A 177 14.80 2.86 -13.01
N LEU A 178 14.73 2.35 -14.25
CA LEU A 178 13.47 2.02 -14.91
C LEU A 178 12.69 0.97 -14.11
N LEU A 179 13.35 -0.06 -13.58
CA LEU A 179 12.73 -1.08 -12.74
C LEU A 179 12.08 -0.48 -11.49
N ALA A 180 12.80 0.37 -10.76
CA ALA A 180 12.25 1.05 -9.59
C ALA A 180 11.05 1.93 -9.96
N GLU A 181 11.10 2.65 -11.08
CA GLU A 181 9.99 3.48 -11.57
C GLU A 181 8.77 2.65 -11.95
N ARG A 182 8.93 1.53 -12.67
CA ARG A 182 7.81 0.64 -13.03
C ARG A 182 7.23 -0.06 -11.79
N ILE A 183 8.06 -0.46 -10.82
CA ILE A 183 7.59 -0.97 -9.52
C ILE A 183 6.71 0.06 -8.84
N GLY A 184 7.19 1.30 -8.71
CA GLY A 184 6.43 2.38 -8.09
C GLY A 184 5.12 2.65 -8.82
N LEU A 185 5.15 2.73 -10.15
CA LEU A 185 3.96 2.95 -10.99
C LEU A 185 2.84 1.93 -10.75
N HIS A 186 3.18 0.66 -10.51
CA HIS A 186 2.18 -0.41 -10.42
C HIS A 186 1.79 -0.76 -8.98
N LEU A 187 2.74 -0.73 -8.05
CA LEU A 187 2.60 -1.29 -6.70
C LEU A 187 2.41 -0.23 -5.60
N THR A 188 2.39 1.05 -5.94
CA THR A 188 2.03 2.12 -4.99
C THR A 188 0.55 2.52 -5.15
N PRO A 189 -0.03 3.25 -4.19
CA PRO A 189 -1.43 3.65 -4.26
C PRO A 189 -1.79 4.38 -5.56
N GLY A 190 -2.93 4.03 -6.15
CA GLY A 190 -3.35 4.51 -7.47
C GLY A 190 -2.79 3.69 -8.65
N GLY A 191 -1.72 2.93 -8.45
CA GLY A 191 -1.10 2.06 -9.45
C GLY A 191 -2.00 0.89 -9.90
N ALA A 192 -1.70 0.31 -11.06
CA ALA A 192 -2.59 -0.69 -11.69
C ALA A 192 -2.79 -1.99 -10.87
N LEU A 193 -1.86 -2.29 -9.95
CA LEU A 193 -1.91 -3.42 -9.02
C LEU A 193 -2.29 -3.00 -7.60
N SER A 194 -2.69 -1.75 -7.36
CA SER A 194 -3.25 -1.33 -6.08
C SER A 194 -4.54 -2.08 -5.72
N PRO A 195 -4.87 -2.24 -4.43
CA PRO A 195 -6.11 -2.87 -3.97
C PRO A 195 -7.36 -2.27 -4.63
N GLU A 196 -7.41 -0.95 -4.76
CA GLU A 196 -8.56 -0.21 -5.31
C GLU A 196 -8.73 -0.51 -6.80
N LYS A 197 -7.65 -0.43 -7.59
CA LYS A 197 -7.70 -0.69 -9.04
C LYS A 197 -8.01 -2.15 -9.35
N ASN A 198 -7.46 -3.09 -8.58
CA ASN A 198 -7.77 -4.52 -8.75
C ASN A 198 -9.22 -4.83 -8.39
N THR A 199 -9.73 -4.27 -7.29
CA THR A 199 -11.12 -4.42 -6.86
C THR A 199 -12.07 -3.89 -7.92
N LEU A 200 -11.86 -2.66 -8.40
CA LEU A 200 -12.67 -2.06 -9.46
C LEU A 200 -12.66 -2.89 -10.74
N ARG A 201 -11.49 -3.41 -11.13
CA ARG A 201 -11.33 -4.25 -12.33
C ARG A 201 -12.16 -5.54 -12.21
N LEU A 202 -12.08 -6.24 -11.08
CA LEU A 202 -12.84 -7.47 -10.88
C LEU A 202 -14.34 -7.18 -10.70
N GLN A 203 -14.74 -6.11 -10.01
CA GLN A 203 -16.15 -5.69 -9.92
C GLN A 203 -16.75 -5.42 -11.30
N THR A 204 -16.02 -4.69 -12.15
CA THR A 204 -16.44 -4.42 -13.54
C THR A 204 -16.63 -5.71 -14.31
N ARG A 205 -15.73 -6.68 -14.15
CA ARG A 205 -15.83 -7.99 -14.81
C ARG A 205 -16.98 -8.85 -14.27
N MET A 206 -17.21 -8.84 -12.96
CA MET A 206 -18.33 -9.54 -12.34
C MET A 206 -19.67 -8.98 -12.84
N ALA A 207 -19.78 -7.65 -12.97
CA ALA A 207 -20.97 -7.00 -13.53
C ALA A 207 -21.16 -7.35 -15.01
N GLU A 208 -20.09 -7.36 -15.81
CA GLU A 208 -20.14 -7.71 -17.24
C GLU A 208 -20.68 -9.12 -17.50
N ILE A 209 -20.34 -10.10 -16.64
CA ILE A 209 -20.73 -11.51 -16.84
C ILE A 209 -21.96 -11.94 -16.06
N GLN A 210 -22.54 -11.06 -15.23
CA GLN A 210 -23.55 -11.41 -14.23
C GLN A 210 -24.71 -12.23 -14.81
N ASP A 211 -25.30 -11.77 -15.92
CA ASP A 211 -26.45 -12.44 -16.55
C ASP A 211 -26.05 -13.77 -17.21
N SER A 212 -24.93 -13.77 -17.94
CA SER A 212 -24.44 -14.98 -18.61
C SER A 212 -24.05 -16.09 -17.64
N LEU A 213 -23.63 -15.73 -16.42
CA LEU A 213 -23.26 -16.66 -15.37
C LEU A 213 -24.46 -17.48 -14.89
N ILE A 214 -25.67 -16.91 -14.90
CA ILE A 214 -26.91 -17.64 -14.55
C ILE A 214 -27.13 -18.81 -15.52
N ALA A 215 -26.98 -18.55 -16.83
CA ALA A 215 -27.11 -19.57 -17.86
C ALA A 215 -26.01 -20.64 -17.77
N GLU A 216 -24.76 -20.23 -17.52
CA GLU A 216 -23.63 -21.13 -17.30
C GLU A 216 -23.87 -22.07 -16.09
N CYS A 217 -24.30 -21.51 -14.96
CA CYS A 217 -24.64 -22.28 -13.76
C CYS A 217 -25.78 -23.27 -14.02
N ALA A 218 -26.84 -22.84 -14.71
CA ALA A 218 -27.98 -23.69 -15.05
C ALA A 218 -27.61 -24.84 -16.00
N ARG A 219 -26.70 -24.59 -16.97
CA ARG A 219 -26.30 -25.58 -17.98
C ARG A 219 -25.51 -26.74 -17.39
N TRP A 220 -24.63 -26.45 -16.44
CA TRP A 220 -23.63 -27.41 -15.96
C TRP A 220 -23.83 -27.89 -14.52
N GLY A 221 -24.53 -27.12 -13.68
CA GLY A 221 -24.92 -27.55 -12.33
C GLY A 221 -23.77 -27.74 -11.31
N TYR A 222 -22.53 -27.34 -11.61
CA TYR A 222 -21.38 -27.50 -10.69
C TYR A 222 -21.12 -26.27 -9.78
N ARG A 223 -21.69 -25.11 -10.10
CA ARG A 223 -21.60 -23.85 -9.33
C ARG A 223 -22.93 -23.12 -9.40
N THR A 224 -23.19 -22.29 -8.38
CA THR A 224 -24.29 -21.34 -8.34
C THR A 224 -23.78 -19.90 -8.45
N PRO A 225 -24.63 -18.92 -8.82
CA PRO A 225 -24.27 -17.50 -8.75
C PRO A 225 -23.69 -17.09 -7.38
N ASP A 226 -24.26 -17.60 -6.28
CA ASP A 226 -23.78 -17.33 -4.93
C ASP A 226 -22.36 -17.84 -4.69
N ASN A 227 -21.99 -19.00 -5.26
CA ASN A 227 -20.62 -19.50 -5.17
C ASN A 227 -19.62 -18.55 -5.84
N TRP A 228 -19.98 -17.96 -6.98
CA TRP A 228 -19.13 -17.01 -7.70
C TRP A 228 -19.00 -15.67 -6.99
N VAL A 229 -20.12 -15.14 -6.47
CA VAL A 229 -20.11 -13.93 -5.62
C VAL A 229 -19.24 -14.15 -4.39
N SER A 230 -19.35 -15.31 -3.74
CA SER A 230 -18.53 -15.66 -2.58
C SER A 230 -17.04 -15.73 -2.93
N ALA A 231 -16.68 -16.30 -4.09
CA ALA A 231 -15.30 -16.35 -4.56
C ALA A 231 -14.73 -14.95 -4.85
N ALA A 232 -15.52 -14.07 -5.49
CA ALA A 232 -15.13 -12.69 -5.73
C ALA A 232 -14.92 -11.93 -4.41
N ASN A 233 -15.82 -12.10 -3.44
CA ASN A 233 -15.71 -11.48 -2.12
C ASN A 233 -14.43 -11.90 -1.38
N GLN A 234 -14.04 -13.18 -1.45
CA GLN A 234 -12.76 -13.64 -0.88
C GLN A 234 -11.55 -12.97 -1.54
N ILE A 235 -11.59 -12.77 -2.86
CA ILE A 235 -10.52 -12.07 -3.58
C ILE A 235 -10.46 -10.59 -3.14
N TYR A 236 -11.60 -9.92 -3.02
CA TYR A 236 -11.67 -8.52 -2.57
C TYR A 236 -11.14 -8.33 -1.16
N SER A 237 -11.56 -9.17 -0.21
CA SER A 237 -11.30 -8.98 1.22
C SER A 237 -9.97 -9.54 1.67
N ASN A 238 -9.34 -10.42 0.88
CA ASN A 238 -8.07 -11.06 1.24
C ASN A 238 -6.96 -10.77 0.22
N LEU A 239 -7.07 -11.32 -1.01
CA LEU A 239 -5.97 -11.25 -1.97
C LEU A 239 -5.63 -9.80 -2.33
N PHE A 240 -6.62 -8.99 -2.73
CA PHE A 240 -6.34 -7.62 -3.17
C PHE A 240 -5.94 -6.68 -2.03
N GLN A 241 -6.41 -6.89 -0.80
CA GLN A 241 -6.01 -6.05 0.34
C GLN A 241 -4.56 -6.24 0.74
N ASN A 242 -3.99 -7.42 0.50
CA ASN A 242 -2.70 -7.79 1.08
C ASN A 242 -1.59 -7.99 0.04
N ARG A 243 -1.93 -8.44 -1.18
CA ARG A 243 -0.93 -8.96 -2.13
C ARG A 243 0.03 -7.88 -2.63
N THR A 244 -0.45 -6.66 -2.80
CA THR A 244 0.35 -5.53 -3.28
C THR A 244 1.44 -5.17 -2.29
N ASP A 245 1.10 -5.06 -0.99
CA ASP A 245 2.05 -4.77 0.08
C ASP A 245 3.06 -5.91 0.27
N GLN A 246 2.61 -7.17 0.17
CA GLN A 246 3.52 -8.31 0.19
C GLN A 246 4.56 -8.25 -0.92
N LEU A 247 4.13 -8.01 -2.16
CA LEU A 247 5.04 -7.92 -3.31
C LEU A 247 5.96 -6.71 -3.19
N MET A 248 5.45 -5.56 -2.73
CA MET A 248 6.26 -4.38 -2.41
C MET A 248 7.35 -4.71 -1.39
N GLY A 249 7.01 -5.45 -0.32
CA GLY A 249 7.98 -5.94 0.66
C GLY A 249 9.08 -6.81 0.04
N TYR A 250 8.73 -7.73 -0.86
CA TYR A 250 9.70 -8.59 -1.53
C TYR A 250 10.64 -7.82 -2.47
N VAL A 251 10.13 -6.88 -3.26
CA VAL A 251 10.98 -6.11 -4.19
C VAL A 251 11.87 -5.11 -3.45
N ARG A 252 11.43 -4.58 -2.30
CA ARG A 252 12.29 -3.79 -1.39
C ARG A 252 13.39 -4.64 -0.77
N GLN A 253 13.07 -5.85 -0.29
CA GLN A 253 14.06 -6.78 0.24
C GLN A 253 15.13 -7.15 -0.81
N LYS A 254 14.74 -7.21 -2.08
CA LYS A 254 15.66 -7.45 -3.22
C LYS A 254 16.51 -6.22 -3.60
N GLY A 255 16.20 -5.04 -3.06
CA GLY A 255 16.84 -3.78 -3.46
C GLY A 255 16.46 -3.32 -4.87
N TRP A 256 15.31 -3.75 -5.39
CA TRP A 256 14.81 -3.33 -6.72
C TRP A 256 14.04 -2.01 -6.67
N TYR A 257 13.61 -1.61 -5.48
CA TYR A 257 12.91 -0.35 -5.24
C TYR A 257 13.66 0.45 -4.18
N VAL A 258 14.49 1.39 -4.64
CA VAL A 258 15.42 2.20 -3.83
C VAL A 258 15.18 3.69 -3.99
N ILE A 259 14.03 4.06 -4.55
CA ILE A 259 13.57 5.43 -4.70
C ILE A 259 12.51 5.74 -3.63
N PRO A 260 12.29 7.02 -3.27
CA PRO A 260 11.23 7.38 -2.33
C PRO A 260 9.85 7.00 -2.88
N ASP A 261 8.90 6.79 -1.97
CA ASP A 261 7.52 6.56 -2.37
C ASP A 261 6.89 7.80 -3.02
N PRO A 262 6.00 7.61 -4.00
CA PRO A 262 5.31 8.73 -4.63
C PRO A 262 4.37 9.43 -3.64
N PRO A 263 4.01 10.70 -3.92
CA PRO A 263 3.05 11.43 -3.12
C PRO A 263 1.70 10.70 -3.08
N GLN A 264 1.05 10.70 -1.92
CA GLN A 264 -0.29 10.21 -1.71
C GLN A 264 -1.29 11.34 -1.88
N TYR A 265 -2.48 11.02 -2.39
CA TYR A 265 -3.58 11.97 -2.51
C TYR A 265 -4.66 11.61 -1.48
N ASN A 266 -5.36 12.62 -0.95
CA ASN A 266 -6.61 12.38 -0.20
C ASN A 266 -7.69 11.70 -1.05
N ARG A 267 -7.55 11.74 -2.39
CA ARG A 267 -8.39 11.00 -3.34
C ARG A 267 -7.63 10.62 -4.61
N ASN A 268 -7.64 9.34 -4.97
CA ASN A 268 -6.94 8.81 -6.16
C ASN A 268 -7.79 8.96 -7.46
N GLY A 269 -8.15 10.19 -7.80
CA GLY A 269 -8.86 10.54 -9.05
C GLY A 269 -10.37 10.29 -9.04
N GLY A 270 -10.96 10.27 -10.24
CA GLY A 270 -12.38 10.03 -10.49
C GLY A 270 -13.24 11.29 -10.53
N GLN A 271 -14.56 11.13 -10.39
CA GLN A 271 -15.49 12.27 -10.39
C GLN A 271 -15.47 13.02 -9.05
N VAL A 272 -15.28 14.34 -9.09
CA VAL A 272 -15.28 15.23 -7.93
C VAL A 272 -16.15 16.46 -8.20
N SER A 273 -16.64 17.11 -7.14
CA SER A 273 -17.40 18.36 -7.26
C SER A 273 -16.49 19.54 -7.56
N ASN A 274 -17.04 20.57 -8.21
CA ASN A 274 -16.35 21.84 -8.41
C ASN A 274 -15.88 22.45 -7.08
N GLY A 275 -14.60 22.82 -6.99
CA GLY A 275 -13.98 23.33 -5.76
C GLY A 275 -13.40 22.23 -4.86
N PHE A 276 -13.23 21.00 -5.36
CA PHE A 276 -12.61 19.92 -4.61
C PHE A 276 -11.18 20.29 -4.18
N SER A 277 -10.92 20.20 -2.88
CA SER A 277 -9.61 20.44 -2.27
C SER A 277 -8.75 19.17 -2.28
N LEU A 278 -7.85 19.08 -3.26
CA LEU A 278 -6.87 18.00 -3.34
C LEU A 278 -5.68 18.31 -2.42
N THR A 279 -5.36 17.39 -1.52
CA THR A 279 -4.15 17.45 -0.69
C THR A 279 -3.19 16.33 -1.06
N LEU A 280 -1.89 16.63 -0.94
CA LEU A 280 -0.80 15.70 -1.20
C LEU A 280 -0.05 15.45 0.11
N SER A 281 0.40 14.22 0.33
CA SER A 281 1.26 13.88 1.47
C SER A 281 2.38 12.94 1.05
N ALA A 282 3.48 12.96 1.80
CA ALA A 282 4.62 12.07 1.63
C ALA A 282 5.24 11.82 3.00
N SER A 283 5.83 10.64 3.21
CA SER A 283 6.51 10.31 4.46
C SER A 283 7.80 11.13 4.67
N ALA A 284 8.43 11.54 3.58
CA ALA A 284 9.62 12.38 3.56
C ALA A 284 9.79 13.04 2.17
N GLY A 285 10.73 13.98 2.08
CA GLY A 285 11.09 14.65 0.82
C GLY A 285 10.14 15.78 0.40
N ALA A 286 10.54 16.50 -0.66
CA ALA A 286 9.74 17.59 -1.23
C ALA A 286 8.80 17.06 -2.31
N ILE A 287 7.52 17.43 -2.25
CA ILE A 287 6.52 17.08 -3.26
C ILE A 287 6.50 18.13 -4.36
N TYR A 288 6.59 17.68 -5.62
CA TYR A 288 6.41 18.51 -6.82
C TYR A 288 5.24 17.96 -7.64
N TYR A 289 4.42 18.84 -8.18
CA TYR A 289 3.26 18.47 -8.99
C TYR A 289 3.04 19.41 -10.18
N THR A 290 2.32 18.92 -11.18
CA THR A 290 1.80 19.70 -12.31
C THR A 290 0.30 19.45 -12.43
N LEU A 291 -0.42 20.42 -13.02
CA LEU A 291 -1.86 20.32 -13.29
C LEU A 291 -2.19 20.26 -14.79
N ASN A 292 -1.17 20.43 -15.64
CA ASN A 292 -1.29 20.43 -17.10
C ASN A 292 -0.96 19.04 -17.71
N GLY A 293 -0.67 18.04 -16.89
CA GLY A 293 -0.30 16.69 -17.33
C GLY A 293 1.16 16.51 -17.79
N SER A 294 2.05 17.49 -17.61
CA SER A 294 3.50 17.31 -17.82
C SER A 294 4.16 16.61 -16.60
N ASP A 295 5.27 15.89 -16.78
CA ASP A 295 5.98 15.30 -15.65
C ASP A 295 6.68 16.42 -14.82
N PRO A 296 6.58 16.42 -13.48
CA PRO A 296 7.32 17.36 -12.64
C PRO A 296 8.85 17.26 -12.75
N ARG A 297 9.37 16.17 -13.33
CA ARG A 297 10.79 15.90 -13.56
C ARG A 297 11.11 15.93 -15.05
N LEU A 298 12.20 16.61 -15.42
CA LEU A 298 12.78 16.58 -16.77
C LEU A 298 13.66 15.34 -17.00
N SER A 299 13.94 15.02 -18.26
CA SER A 299 14.77 13.86 -18.64
C SER A 299 16.19 13.92 -18.08
N ASP A 300 16.71 15.11 -17.82
CA ASP A 300 18.02 15.33 -17.19
C ASP A 300 17.99 15.24 -15.65
N GLY A 301 16.81 14.99 -15.06
CA GLY A 301 16.61 14.86 -13.62
C GLY A 301 16.33 16.17 -12.88
N THR A 302 16.28 17.30 -13.58
CA THR A 302 15.94 18.60 -12.96
C THR A 302 14.42 18.80 -12.82
N VAL A 303 14.03 19.78 -12.01
CA VAL A 303 12.63 20.15 -11.80
C VAL A 303 12.07 20.82 -13.07
N SER A 304 10.92 20.35 -13.54
CA SER A 304 10.24 20.96 -14.69
C SER A 304 9.82 22.41 -14.39
N PRO A 305 9.94 23.35 -15.34
CA PRO A 305 9.42 24.70 -15.18
C PRO A 305 7.90 24.78 -14.92
N ASP A 306 7.15 23.76 -15.35
CA ASP A 306 5.72 23.64 -15.07
C ASP A 306 5.41 23.12 -13.66
N ALA A 307 6.42 22.63 -12.94
CA ALA A 307 6.24 22.00 -11.65
C ALA A 307 6.06 23.04 -10.54
N MET A 308 5.01 22.84 -9.75
CA MET A 308 4.76 23.56 -8.52
C MET A 308 5.25 22.72 -7.34
N ARG A 309 5.92 23.36 -6.38
CA ARG A 309 6.28 22.71 -5.12
C ARG A 309 5.07 22.73 -4.18
N TYR A 310 4.64 21.56 -3.72
CA TYR A 310 3.60 21.45 -2.71
C TYR A 310 4.22 21.63 -1.32
N THR A 311 3.64 22.53 -0.53
CA THR A 311 4.06 22.80 0.85
C THR A 311 2.89 22.44 1.76
N PRO A 312 2.89 21.26 2.40
CA PRO A 312 1.84 20.93 3.35
C PRO A 312 1.88 21.93 4.50
N SER A 313 0.74 22.54 4.80
CA SER A 313 0.52 23.25 6.05
C SER A 313 0.14 22.21 7.10
N GLU A 314 1.13 21.71 7.84
CA GLU A 314 0.84 20.95 9.06
C GLU A 314 0.30 21.92 10.11
N SER A 315 -0.88 21.62 10.62
CA SER A 315 -1.42 22.29 11.80
C SER A 315 -1.60 21.26 12.90
N THR A 316 -1.33 21.64 14.14
CA THR A 316 -1.62 20.78 15.29
C THR A 316 -2.86 21.29 16.02
N GLU A 317 -3.69 20.36 16.47
CA GLU A 317 -4.76 20.62 17.43
C GLU A 317 -4.40 19.93 18.74
N THR A 318 -4.33 20.68 19.83
CA THR A 318 -4.17 20.08 21.17
C THR A 318 -5.49 19.42 21.59
N LEU A 319 -5.48 18.10 21.74
CA LEU A 319 -6.61 17.31 22.24
C LEU A 319 -6.58 17.16 23.76
N ILE A 320 -5.38 17.00 24.33
CA ILE A 320 -5.11 16.99 25.77
C ILE A 320 -3.84 17.81 26.00
N SER A 321 -3.91 18.86 26.82
CA SER A 321 -2.71 19.62 27.20
C SER A 321 -1.95 18.92 28.33
N GLY A 322 -0.63 19.08 28.40
CA GLY A 322 0.12 18.74 29.62
C GLY A 322 -0.39 19.56 30.80
N GLY A 323 -0.34 19.00 32.00
CA GLY A 323 -0.96 19.60 33.18
C GLY A 323 -2.50 19.60 33.14
N SER A 324 -3.11 18.72 32.32
CA SER A 324 -4.57 18.57 32.31
C SER A 324 -5.10 17.94 33.60
N ARG A 325 -6.41 18.05 33.81
CA ARG A 325 -7.10 17.38 34.91
C ARG A 325 -7.49 15.96 34.51
N TRP A 326 -7.02 15.00 35.28
CA TRP A 326 -7.31 13.57 35.13
C TRP A 326 -8.22 13.08 36.25
N ARG A 327 -9.08 12.10 35.93
CA ARG A 327 -9.65 11.21 36.94
C ARG A 327 -8.62 10.14 37.27
N TYR A 328 -8.44 9.81 38.54
CA TYR A 328 -7.46 8.81 38.96
C TYR A 328 -8.02 7.79 39.96
N TRP A 329 -7.45 6.59 39.93
CA TRP A 329 -7.76 5.46 40.80
C TRP A 329 -6.47 4.90 41.41
N ASP A 330 -6.32 5.14 42.71
CA ASP A 330 -5.15 4.84 43.53
C ASP A 330 -5.53 3.89 44.68
N ARG A 331 -6.15 2.74 44.35
CA ARG A 331 -6.71 1.80 45.33
C ARG A 331 -5.98 0.45 45.43
N GLY A 332 -4.79 0.33 44.82
CA GLY A 332 -3.97 -0.89 44.88
C GLY A 332 -4.53 -2.10 44.12
N SER A 333 -5.53 -1.90 43.27
CA SER A 333 -6.13 -2.92 42.41
C SER A 333 -6.65 -2.27 41.13
N ALA A 334 -6.78 -3.07 40.07
CA ALA A 334 -7.35 -2.61 38.81
C ALA A 334 -8.82 -2.19 39.01
N PRO A 335 -9.28 -1.10 38.35
CA PRO A 335 -10.69 -0.77 38.33
C PRO A 335 -11.51 -1.91 37.70
N SER A 336 -12.75 -2.08 38.15
CA SER A 336 -13.61 -3.15 37.66
C SER A 336 -14.15 -2.90 36.25
N GLY A 337 -14.44 -3.99 35.54
CA GLY A 337 -15.02 -3.94 34.19
C GLY A 337 -14.06 -3.42 33.13
N ASP A 338 -14.61 -2.97 32.01
CA ASP A 338 -13.84 -2.38 30.90
C ASP A 338 -13.48 -0.91 31.19
N TRP A 339 -12.60 -0.71 32.16
CA TRP A 339 -12.17 0.62 32.60
C TRP A 339 -11.31 1.37 31.57
N THR A 340 -10.99 0.79 30.43
CA THR A 340 -10.29 1.52 29.35
C THR A 340 -11.26 2.04 28.28
N GLY A 341 -12.49 1.51 28.27
CA GLY A 341 -13.51 1.83 27.29
C GLY A 341 -14.28 3.13 27.56
N LEU A 342 -14.84 3.68 26.48
CA LEU A 342 -15.63 4.91 26.46
C LEU A 342 -16.87 4.84 27.36
N GLY A 343 -17.46 3.65 27.53
CA GLY A 343 -18.70 3.44 28.27
C GLY A 343 -18.55 3.28 29.79
N HIS A 344 -17.33 3.26 30.33
CA HIS A 344 -17.12 3.05 31.76
C HIS A 344 -17.44 4.30 32.58
N ASN A 345 -18.12 4.08 33.71
CA ASN A 345 -18.50 5.12 34.64
C ASN A 345 -17.39 5.37 35.68
N ASP A 346 -16.61 6.42 35.47
CA ASP A 346 -15.53 6.84 36.36
C ASP A 346 -15.95 7.91 37.38
N SER A 347 -17.26 8.11 37.60
CA SER A 347 -17.78 9.14 38.51
C SER A 347 -17.25 9.02 39.95
N ALA A 348 -16.93 7.80 40.40
CA ALA A 348 -16.37 7.51 41.72
C ALA A 348 -14.85 7.71 41.84
N TRP A 349 -14.17 8.00 40.73
CA TRP A 349 -12.73 8.26 40.73
C TRP A 349 -12.43 9.66 41.25
N SER A 350 -11.32 9.80 41.95
CA SER A 350 -10.82 11.10 42.40
C SER A 350 -10.36 11.92 41.19
N THR A 351 -10.23 13.25 41.33
CA THR A 351 -9.77 14.12 40.23
C THR A 351 -8.60 14.98 40.66
N GLY A 352 -7.59 15.12 39.80
CA GLY A 352 -6.36 15.86 40.08
C GLY A 352 -5.78 16.49 38.82
N VAL A 353 -5.07 17.59 38.97
CA VAL A 353 -4.30 18.22 37.89
C VAL A 353 -2.94 17.53 37.80
N ALA A 354 -2.50 17.20 36.59
CA ALA A 354 -1.16 16.65 36.36
C ALA A 354 -0.09 17.73 36.59
N GLN A 355 1.14 17.41 36.99
CA GLN A 355 1.68 16.08 37.25
C GLN A 355 1.04 15.42 38.49
N LEU A 356 0.57 14.18 38.35
CA LEU A 356 0.04 13.37 39.46
C LEU A 356 1.10 12.40 39.93
N GLY A 357 1.31 12.30 41.24
CA GLY A 357 2.42 11.49 41.74
C GLY A 357 2.65 11.53 43.25
N TYR A 358 3.84 11.13 43.68
CA TYR A 358 4.44 11.42 44.98
C TYR A 358 5.95 11.24 44.89
N GLY A 359 6.71 11.85 45.82
CA GLY A 359 8.15 11.60 46.02
C GLY A 359 9.08 12.67 45.42
N ASP A 360 8.65 13.40 44.39
CA ASP A 360 9.50 14.29 43.59
C ASP A 360 9.43 15.76 44.03
N GLY A 361 8.35 16.15 44.72
CA GLY A 361 8.13 17.51 45.20
C GLY A 361 7.68 18.51 44.12
N GLY A 362 7.42 18.02 42.91
CA GLY A 362 6.89 18.78 41.76
C GLY A 362 5.42 18.49 41.43
N GLU A 363 4.75 17.62 42.20
CA GLU A 363 3.41 17.12 41.89
C GLU A 363 2.35 18.18 42.15
N ALA A 364 1.53 18.45 41.14
CA ALA A 364 0.34 19.28 41.31
C ALA A 364 -0.75 18.54 42.09
N THR A 365 -0.80 17.21 41.97
CA THR A 365 -1.68 16.34 42.77
C THR A 365 -0.90 15.18 43.37
N VAL A 366 -0.87 15.11 44.69
CA VAL A 366 -0.32 13.95 45.40
C VAL A 366 -1.36 12.82 45.42
N ILE A 367 -0.98 11.62 44.94
CA ILE A 367 -1.82 10.42 44.96
C ILE A 367 -1.41 9.46 46.09
N SER A 368 -2.31 8.55 46.48
CA SER A 368 -2.05 7.61 47.57
C SER A 368 -1.12 6.48 47.13
N TYR A 369 0.01 6.30 47.84
CA TYR A 369 0.84 5.10 47.73
C TYR A 369 0.26 3.87 48.46
N GLY A 370 -0.84 4.04 49.20
CA GLY A 370 -1.45 3.00 50.02
C GLY A 370 -0.99 3.02 51.48
N PRO A 371 -1.42 2.05 52.31
CA PRO A 371 -1.18 2.10 53.75
C PRO A 371 0.25 1.74 54.18
N ASN A 372 1.06 1.17 53.28
CA ASN A 372 2.40 0.67 53.59
C ASN A 372 3.46 1.34 52.71
N ALA A 373 4.30 2.18 53.31
CA ALA A 373 5.39 2.85 52.58
C ALA A 373 6.42 1.87 51.99
N GLN A 374 6.54 0.65 52.53
CA GLN A 374 7.46 -0.39 52.04
C GLN A 374 6.78 -1.43 51.15
N GLY A 375 5.52 -1.19 50.80
CA GLY A 375 4.69 -2.04 49.96
C GLY A 375 3.62 -1.19 49.29
N LYS A 376 4.07 -0.20 48.55
CA LYS A 376 3.25 0.76 47.82
C LYS A 376 2.46 0.06 46.71
N TYR A 377 1.38 0.70 46.27
CA TYR A 377 0.60 0.20 45.14
C TYR A 377 1.44 0.10 43.87
N SER A 378 1.46 -1.09 43.27
CA SER A 378 2.24 -1.36 42.06
C SER A 378 1.74 -0.63 40.82
N ALA A 379 0.45 -0.28 40.78
CA ALA A 379 -0.15 0.40 39.64
C ALA A 379 -1.18 1.46 40.07
N ASN A 380 -1.20 2.57 39.33
CA ASN A 380 -2.20 3.64 39.44
C ASN A 380 -2.82 3.92 38.06
N TYR A 381 -4.08 4.32 38.04
CA TYR A 381 -4.85 4.43 36.80
C TYR A 381 -5.38 5.82 36.61
N PHE A 382 -5.39 6.29 35.37
CA PHE A 382 -5.77 7.64 34.98
C PHE A 382 -6.72 7.60 33.78
N ARG A 383 -7.71 8.50 33.77
CA ARG A 383 -8.67 8.66 32.68
C ARG A 383 -8.95 10.13 32.39
N GLN A 384 -8.99 10.48 31.11
CA GLN A 384 -9.43 11.80 30.66
C GLN A 384 -10.24 11.68 29.37
N ALA A 385 -11.43 12.27 29.38
CA ALA A 385 -12.25 12.42 28.18
C ALA A 385 -11.83 13.68 27.40
N PHE A 386 -11.88 13.61 26.07
CA PHE A 386 -11.64 14.72 25.16
C PHE A 386 -12.58 14.62 23.95
N THR A 387 -12.72 15.71 23.20
CA THR A 387 -13.63 15.78 22.05
C THR A 387 -12.87 15.96 20.75
N VAL A 388 -13.27 15.22 19.71
CA VAL A 388 -12.80 15.39 18.33
C VAL A 388 -13.96 15.87 17.47
N THR A 389 -13.83 17.07 16.92
CA THR A 389 -14.88 17.71 16.10
C THR A 389 -14.76 17.36 14.62
N ASP A 390 -13.53 17.29 14.10
CA ASP A 390 -13.23 16.98 12.70
C ASP A 390 -12.24 15.80 12.61
N LEU A 391 -12.78 14.59 12.72
CA LEU A 391 -12.00 13.35 12.60
C LEU A 391 -11.36 13.20 11.22
N ALA A 392 -12.00 13.70 10.17
CA ALA A 392 -11.51 13.54 8.79
C ALA A 392 -10.23 14.35 8.54
N SER A 393 -9.99 15.41 9.31
CA SER A 393 -8.77 16.23 9.22
C SER A 393 -7.54 15.62 9.90
N ILE A 394 -7.71 14.64 10.81
CA ILE A 394 -6.64 14.11 11.66
C ILE A 394 -5.90 12.97 10.96
N GLU A 395 -4.61 13.16 10.72
CA GLU A 395 -3.75 12.17 10.07
C GLU A 395 -2.92 11.33 11.06
N GLY A 396 -2.68 11.87 12.25
CA GLY A 396 -1.84 11.23 13.26
C GLY A 396 -1.99 11.87 14.64
N LEU A 397 -1.52 11.15 15.66
CA LEU A 397 -1.47 11.63 17.04
C LEU A 397 -0.04 11.64 17.56
N ALA A 398 0.40 12.77 18.11
CA ALA A 398 1.59 12.87 18.94
C ALA A 398 1.18 12.75 20.41
N VAL A 399 1.50 11.62 21.03
CA VAL A 399 1.27 11.37 22.46
C VAL A 399 2.58 11.62 23.18
N ARG A 400 2.60 12.63 24.05
CA ARG A 400 3.73 12.89 24.94
C ARG A 400 3.39 12.41 26.33
N LEU A 401 4.28 11.64 26.94
CA LEU A 401 4.05 10.96 28.21
C LEU A 401 5.23 11.17 29.16
N VAL A 402 4.92 11.64 30.37
CA VAL A 402 5.79 11.54 31.55
C VAL A 402 5.29 10.37 32.37
N ARG A 403 6.18 9.42 32.68
CA ARG A 403 5.83 8.22 33.44
C ARG A 403 7.01 7.71 34.25
N ASP A 404 6.73 7.33 35.48
CA ASP A 404 7.66 6.65 36.37
C ASP A 404 6.94 5.47 37.05
N ASP A 405 7.30 4.20 36.83
CA ASP A 405 8.43 3.70 36.03
C ASP A 405 7.99 3.26 34.63
N GLY A 406 6.81 2.65 34.50
CA GLY A 406 6.29 2.05 33.27
C GLY A 406 4.85 2.47 33.03
N ALA A 407 4.39 2.43 31.78
CA ALA A 407 3.02 2.82 31.47
C ALA A 407 2.44 2.10 30.25
N VAL A 408 1.14 1.88 30.27
CA VAL A 408 0.35 1.44 29.12
C VAL A 408 -0.77 2.46 28.88
N VAL A 409 -0.89 2.93 27.65
CA VAL A 409 -1.84 3.96 27.24
C VAL A 409 -2.87 3.35 26.30
N TYR A 410 -4.13 3.63 26.56
CA TYR A 410 -5.28 3.11 25.84
C TYR A 410 -6.13 4.24 25.28
N LEU A 411 -6.56 4.10 24.03
CA LEU A 411 -7.53 4.97 23.38
C LEU A 411 -8.82 4.19 23.12
N ASN A 412 -9.92 4.65 23.70
CA ASN A 412 -11.26 4.04 23.54
C ASN A 412 -11.26 2.49 23.73
N GLY A 413 -10.55 2.01 24.74
CA GLY A 413 -10.49 0.58 25.07
C GLY A 413 -9.47 -0.25 24.28
N LYS A 414 -8.67 0.38 23.42
CA LYS A 414 -7.59 -0.27 22.65
C LYS A 414 -6.24 0.24 23.09
N GLU A 415 -5.30 -0.67 23.31
CA GLU A 415 -3.93 -0.30 23.67
C GLU A 415 -3.26 0.44 22.51
N LEU A 416 -2.92 1.71 22.75
CA LEU A 416 -2.29 2.61 21.79
C LEU A 416 -0.78 2.50 21.80
N LEU A 417 -0.19 2.46 22.99
CA LEU A 417 1.24 2.29 23.18
C LEU A 417 1.53 1.79 24.59
N ARG A 418 2.75 1.27 24.79
CA ARG A 418 3.33 1.00 26.12
C ARG A 418 4.77 1.49 26.17
N SER A 419 5.21 1.93 27.34
CA SER A 419 6.56 2.43 27.61
C SER A 419 7.10 1.76 28.87
N ASN A 420 8.28 1.11 28.77
CA ASN A 420 8.94 0.41 29.89
C ASN A 420 8.08 -0.65 30.59
N MET A 421 7.22 -1.34 29.83
CA MET A 421 6.38 -2.44 30.31
C MET A 421 6.66 -3.73 29.53
N PRO A 422 6.60 -4.92 30.17
CA PRO A 422 6.81 -6.20 29.48
C PRO A 422 5.76 -6.44 28.41
N ALA A 423 6.09 -7.24 27.40
CA ALA A 423 5.13 -7.71 26.41
C ALA A 423 4.10 -8.68 27.03
N GLY A 424 2.94 -8.81 26.40
CA GLY A 424 1.86 -9.70 26.85
C GLY A 424 0.88 -9.01 27.80
N ASN A 425 0.13 -9.84 28.54
CA ASN A 425 -0.94 -9.39 29.43
C ASN A 425 -0.38 -8.66 30.66
N VAL A 426 -0.75 -7.39 30.81
CA VAL A 426 -0.39 -6.57 31.97
C VAL A 426 -1.50 -6.67 33.01
N THR A 427 -1.11 -6.78 34.28
CA THR A 427 -2.02 -6.81 35.43
C THR A 427 -1.58 -5.75 36.42
N TYR A 428 -2.42 -5.39 37.39
CA TYR A 428 -2.08 -4.40 38.42
C TYR A 428 -0.82 -4.76 39.24
N SER A 429 -0.40 -6.02 39.25
CA SER A 429 0.82 -6.52 39.91
C SER A 429 2.03 -6.67 38.98
N THR A 430 1.88 -6.38 37.69
CA THR A 430 2.98 -6.41 36.73
C THR A 430 3.87 -5.20 36.97
N ASN A 431 5.18 -5.42 37.13
CA ASN A 431 6.13 -4.33 37.31
C ASN A 431 6.64 -3.80 35.97
N ALA A 432 7.16 -2.58 36.00
CA ALA A 432 7.96 -2.01 34.90
C ALA A 432 9.22 -2.87 34.62
N LEU A 433 9.85 -2.67 33.46
CA LEU A 433 11.06 -3.43 33.09
C LEU A 433 12.34 -2.89 33.73
N SER A 434 12.40 -1.59 33.98
CA SER A 434 13.55 -0.90 34.57
C SER A 434 13.10 0.26 35.45
N ALA A 435 13.94 0.66 36.41
CA ALA A 435 13.69 1.86 37.21
C ALA A 435 13.98 3.11 36.37
N VAL A 436 13.20 4.17 36.55
CA VAL A 436 13.44 5.51 36.00
C VAL A 436 13.96 6.39 37.11
N GLY A 437 14.87 7.31 36.79
CA GLY A 437 15.60 8.06 37.80
C GLY A 437 16.09 9.41 37.30
N GLY A 438 16.06 10.44 38.15
CA GLY A 438 16.67 11.73 37.88
C GLY A 438 15.96 12.52 36.78
N ALA A 439 16.70 13.01 35.78
CA ALA A 439 16.10 13.88 34.75
C ALA A 439 15.01 13.17 33.91
N ASP A 440 15.03 11.84 33.84
CA ASP A 440 14.07 11.05 33.07
C ASP A 440 12.68 10.97 33.74
N GLU A 441 12.57 11.22 35.05
CA GLU A 441 11.29 11.23 35.79
C GLU A 441 10.37 12.40 35.39
N SER A 442 10.97 13.45 34.80
CA SER A 442 10.28 14.64 34.29
C SER A 442 10.37 14.78 32.77
N HIS A 443 10.95 13.78 32.09
CA HIS A 443 11.16 13.81 30.65
C HIS A 443 9.88 13.46 29.88
N TRP A 444 9.56 14.27 28.87
CA TRP A 444 8.45 13.99 27.96
C TRP A 444 8.88 13.01 26.87
N HIS A 445 8.41 11.76 26.95
CA HIS A 445 8.58 10.79 25.88
C HIS A 445 7.51 11.00 24.81
N GLU A 446 7.91 11.33 23.58
CA GLU A 446 6.98 11.51 22.46
C GLU A 446 6.82 10.23 21.62
N PHE A 447 5.58 9.89 21.31
CA PHE A 447 5.19 8.77 20.46
C PHE A 447 4.28 9.25 19.34
N SER A 448 4.63 8.93 18.09
CA SER A 448 3.74 9.12 16.94
C SER A 448 2.86 7.88 16.76
N THR A 449 1.53 8.05 16.79
CA THR A 449 0.56 6.95 16.79
C THR A 449 -0.57 7.18 15.77
N SER A 450 -1.22 6.08 15.38
CA SER A 450 -2.33 6.09 14.41
C SER A 450 -3.62 6.65 15.02
N PRO A 451 -4.42 7.43 14.29
CA PRO A 451 -5.71 7.94 14.76
C PRO A 451 -6.85 6.93 14.61
N GLN A 452 -6.59 5.70 14.15
CA GLN A 452 -7.58 4.69 13.73
C GLN A 452 -8.68 4.32 14.74
N TRP A 453 -8.49 4.61 16.02
CA TRP A 453 -9.49 4.33 17.07
C TRP A 453 -10.17 5.57 17.62
N LEU A 454 -9.86 6.77 17.09
CA LEU A 454 -10.65 7.95 17.36
C LEU A 454 -12.04 7.81 16.75
N VAL A 455 -13.03 8.36 17.45
CA VAL A 455 -14.40 8.53 16.96
C VAL A 455 -14.75 10.01 16.93
N SER A 456 -15.69 10.40 16.07
CA SER A 456 -16.23 11.76 16.11
C SER A 456 -16.99 11.98 17.42
N GLY A 457 -16.78 13.13 18.05
CA GLY A 457 -17.34 13.44 19.37
C GLY A 457 -16.42 12.97 20.51
N SER A 458 -17.02 12.33 21.52
CA SER A 458 -16.34 11.99 22.77
C SER A 458 -15.38 10.81 22.60
N ASN A 459 -14.15 10.99 23.08
CA ASN A 459 -13.11 9.98 23.17
C ASN A 459 -12.58 9.91 24.61
N VAL A 460 -11.94 8.81 24.98
CA VAL A 460 -11.27 8.67 26.28
C VAL A 460 -9.84 8.17 26.11
N MET A 461 -8.90 8.87 26.76
CA MET A 461 -7.55 8.39 26.98
C MET A 461 -7.48 7.78 28.38
N SER A 462 -7.00 6.54 28.48
CA SER A 462 -6.83 5.83 29.75
C SER A 462 -5.39 5.37 29.89
N VAL A 463 -4.82 5.46 31.09
CA VAL A 463 -3.41 5.12 31.33
C VAL A 463 -3.31 4.31 32.62
N GLU A 464 -2.51 3.26 32.60
CA GLU A 464 -2.00 2.61 33.82
C GLU A 464 -0.51 2.88 33.94
N VAL A 465 -0.07 3.35 35.11
CA VAL A 465 1.34 3.60 35.43
C VAL A 465 1.76 2.61 36.50
N HIS A 466 2.87 1.92 36.24
CA HIS A 466 3.38 0.81 37.02
C HIS A 466 4.76 1.14 37.57
N GLN A 467 5.00 0.77 38.82
CA GLN A 467 6.31 0.89 39.44
C GLN A 467 7.16 -0.36 39.19
N ILE A 468 8.48 -0.23 39.30
CA ILE A 468 9.45 -1.33 39.20
C ILE A 468 9.38 -2.25 40.42
N SER A 469 8.99 -1.70 41.58
CA SER A 469 8.83 -2.43 42.83
C SER A 469 7.92 -1.71 43.82
N GLY A 470 7.38 -2.44 44.80
CA GLY A 470 6.58 -1.85 45.90
C GLY A 470 7.37 -0.98 46.89
N SER A 471 8.69 -0.89 46.74
CA SER A 471 9.56 -0.02 47.54
C SER A 471 10.04 1.22 46.78
N SER A 472 9.50 1.49 45.58
CA SER A 472 9.86 2.69 44.80
C SER A 472 9.62 3.97 45.63
N SER A 473 10.48 4.97 45.49
CA SER A 473 10.40 6.22 46.25
C SER A 473 9.27 7.11 45.77
N ASP A 474 8.93 7.02 44.49
CA ASP A 474 8.24 8.01 43.68
C ASP A 474 7.35 7.37 42.61
N ILE A 475 6.44 8.18 42.10
CA ILE A 475 5.66 7.91 40.90
C ILE A 475 5.28 9.25 40.29
N SER A 476 5.32 9.35 38.96
CA SER A 476 5.04 10.59 38.24
C SER A 476 4.27 10.31 36.97
N PHE A 477 3.18 11.07 36.73
CA PHE A 477 2.33 10.96 35.54
C PHE A 477 1.88 12.32 35.01
N ASP A 478 2.13 12.55 33.72
CA ASP A 478 1.49 13.58 32.90
C ASP A 478 1.39 13.08 31.45
N LEU A 479 0.36 13.50 30.72
CA LEU A 479 0.15 13.10 29.33
C LEU A 479 -0.47 14.25 28.54
N ALA A 480 0.13 14.53 27.38
CA ALA A 480 -0.39 15.46 26.39
C ALA A 480 -0.64 14.75 25.06
N VAL A 481 -1.69 15.16 24.34
CA VAL A 481 -2.04 14.65 23.02
C VAL A 481 -2.23 15.82 22.06
N GLU A 482 -1.50 15.79 20.96
CA GLU A 482 -1.71 16.68 19.82
C GLU A 482 -2.14 15.86 18.60
N ALA A 483 -3.21 16.28 17.94
CA ALA A 483 -3.61 15.78 16.64
C ALA A 483 -2.86 16.54 15.56
N ARG A 484 -2.19 15.81 14.67
CA ARG A 484 -1.64 16.36 13.43
C ARG A 484 -2.75 16.42 12.40
N LYS A 485 -3.07 17.63 11.94
CA LYS A 485 -4.11 17.89 10.97
C LYS A 485 -3.53 18.29 9.63
N SER A 486 -4.16 17.78 8.58
CA SER A 486 -4.02 18.32 7.24
C SER A 486 -4.79 19.64 7.17
N GLN A 487 -4.10 20.79 7.10
CA GLN A 487 -4.79 22.07 6.89
C GLN A 487 -5.04 22.33 5.39
N VAL A 488 -6.24 22.81 5.07
CA VAL A 488 -6.76 23.06 3.71
C VAL A 488 -6.17 24.34 3.08
N GLU A 489 -5.40 25.16 3.80
CA GLU A 489 -4.91 26.46 3.28
C GLU A 489 -4.03 26.34 2.03
N ASN A 490 -3.33 25.22 1.84
CA ASN A 490 -2.53 24.95 0.65
C ASN A 490 -3.09 23.82 -0.25
N ALA A 491 -4.38 23.48 -0.07
CA ALA A 491 -5.01 22.49 -0.94
C ALA A 491 -5.08 22.98 -2.39
N ILE A 492 -4.85 22.07 -3.32
CA ILE A 492 -5.01 22.33 -4.75
C ILE A 492 -6.51 22.29 -5.04
N VAL A 493 -7.10 23.46 -5.31
CA VAL A 493 -8.53 23.57 -5.63
C VAL A 493 -8.77 23.20 -7.09
N LEU A 494 -9.50 22.10 -7.32
CA LEU A 494 -9.85 21.65 -8.66
C LEU A 494 -11.22 22.21 -9.08
N THR A 495 -11.23 23.05 -10.12
CA THR A 495 -12.45 23.66 -10.68
C THR A 495 -12.77 23.20 -12.10
N GLN A 496 -11.90 22.38 -12.70
CA GLN A 496 -12.04 21.82 -14.04
C GLN A 496 -11.38 20.45 -14.12
N ASN A 497 -11.71 19.69 -15.17
CA ASN A 497 -11.05 18.41 -15.44
C ASN A 497 -9.53 18.60 -15.46
N THR A 498 -8.84 17.85 -14.62
CA THR A 498 -7.41 18.05 -14.36
C THR A 498 -6.70 16.70 -14.30
N VAL A 499 -5.56 16.61 -14.97
CA VAL A 499 -4.61 15.51 -14.80
C VAL A 499 -3.50 16.02 -13.90
N VAL A 500 -3.44 15.45 -12.69
CA VAL A 500 -2.41 15.79 -11.72
C VAL A 500 -1.30 14.76 -11.83
N LYS A 501 -0.08 15.24 -12.06
CA LYS A 501 1.14 14.43 -12.01
C LYS A 501 1.98 14.92 -10.85
N SER A 502 2.50 14.03 -10.01
CA SER A 502 3.34 14.41 -8.88
C SER A 502 4.45 13.41 -8.59
N ARG A 503 5.56 13.91 -8.03
CA ARG A 503 6.69 13.12 -7.55
C ARG A 503 7.20 13.67 -6.21
N VAL A 504 7.83 12.80 -5.43
CA VAL A 504 8.69 13.19 -4.30
C VAL A 504 10.12 13.31 -4.80
N HIS A 505 10.83 14.34 -4.34
CA HIS A 505 12.28 14.45 -4.46
C HIS A 505 12.92 14.41 -3.07
N GLU A 506 13.75 13.40 -2.84
CA GLU A 506 14.40 13.15 -1.55
C GLU A 506 15.84 12.68 -1.79
N ASN A 507 16.82 13.31 -1.12
CA ASN A 507 18.23 12.90 -1.18
C ASN A 507 18.80 12.73 -2.60
N GLY A 508 18.34 13.57 -3.55
CA GLY A 508 18.78 13.51 -4.95
C GLY A 508 18.10 12.43 -5.80
N LEU A 509 17.13 11.70 -5.23
CA LEU A 509 16.33 10.70 -5.93
C LEU A 509 14.90 11.19 -6.12
N TRP A 510 14.33 10.86 -7.26
CA TRP A 510 12.92 11.08 -7.57
C TRP A 510 12.13 9.80 -7.35
N SER A 511 10.94 9.91 -6.74
CA SER A 511 9.97 8.81 -6.71
C SER A 511 9.52 8.45 -8.12
N ALA A 512 8.83 7.31 -8.26
CA ALA A 512 8.03 7.05 -9.45
C ALA A 512 6.98 8.16 -9.66
N LEU A 513 6.52 8.32 -10.89
CA LEU A 513 5.44 9.24 -11.23
C LEU A 513 4.13 8.74 -10.64
N ASN A 514 3.46 9.56 -9.84
CA ASN A 514 2.03 9.38 -9.55
C ASN A 514 1.22 10.23 -10.51
N GLU A 515 0.24 9.62 -11.17
CA GLU A 515 -0.66 10.29 -12.11
C GLU A 515 -2.10 9.92 -11.80
N VAL A 516 -2.93 10.94 -11.63
CA VAL A 516 -4.36 10.80 -11.40
C VAL A 516 -5.16 11.78 -12.25
N SER A 517 -6.29 11.30 -12.77
CA SER A 517 -7.23 12.11 -13.53
C SER A 517 -8.48 12.40 -12.70
N PHE A 518 -8.87 13.67 -12.64
CA PHE A 518 -10.10 14.13 -12.01
C PHE A 518 -11.07 14.67 -13.06
N ALA A 519 -12.31 14.18 -13.00
CA ALA A 519 -13.42 14.73 -13.76
C ALA A 519 -14.24 15.63 -12.82
N VAL A 520 -14.24 16.94 -13.06
CA VAL A 520 -14.93 17.92 -12.21
C VAL A 520 -16.35 18.11 -12.73
N GLY A 521 -17.32 17.77 -11.90
CA GLY A 521 -18.75 17.92 -12.16
C GLY A 521 -19.40 18.98 -11.25
N PRO A 522 -20.63 19.41 -11.59
CA PRO A 522 -21.41 20.37 -10.81
C PRO A 522 -21.73 19.88 -9.39
#